data_AF-A0A0N4U980-F1
#
_entry.id   AF-A0A0N4U980-F1
#
_cell.length_a   1.000
_cell.length_b   1.000
_cell.length_c   1.000
_cell.angle_alpha   90.00
_cell.angle_beta   90.00
_cell.angle_gamma   90.00
#
_symmetry.space_group_name_H-M   'P 1'
#
loop_
_entity.id
_entity.type
_entity.pdbx_description
1 polymer ?
#
loop_
_entity_poly.entity_id
_entity_poly.type
_entity_poly.pdbx_seq_one_letter_code
_entity_poly.pdbx_strand_id
1 'polypeptide(L)'
;MDVASQAITVHTLSKYRVDITCLSEALLPYFESQVIIYPGLQQRYWLYHCDASDNSGRNGVAIILSDKTHSDLIEWKPASDHMAYDR
;
A
#
# COMPACT_ATOMS: atom_id res chain seq x y z
N MET A 1 6.07 3.52 -6.72
CA MET A 1 4.95 3.87 -7.63
C MET A 1 5.15 5.28 -8.20
N ASP A 2 5.00 5.48 -9.52
CA ASP A 2 5.16 6.79 -10.16
C ASP A 2 3.99 7.76 -9.84
N VAL A 3 4.22 9.06 -10.01
CA VAL A 3 3.29 10.15 -9.63
C VAL A 3 1.91 10.02 -10.32
N ALA A 4 1.86 9.62 -11.58
CA ALA A 4 0.60 9.50 -12.31
C ALA A 4 -0.23 8.33 -11.77
N SER A 5 0.41 7.20 -11.49
CA SER A 5 -0.23 6.05 -10.85
C SER A 5 -0.76 6.40 -9.45
N GLN A 6 -0.01 7.17 -8.65
CA GLN A 6 -0.51 7.63 -7.34
C GLN A 6 -1.74 8.51 -7.50
N ALA A 7 -1.71 9.46 -8.44
CA ALA A 7 -2.81 10.39 -8.69
C ALA A 7 -4.11 9.67 -9.07
N ILE A 8 -4.03 8.72 -10.01
CA ILE A 8 -5.19 7.93 -10.46
C ILE A 8 -5.74 7.09 -9.30
N THR A 9 -4.85 6.48 -8.52
CA THR A 9 -5.22 5.66 -7.36
C THR A 9 -5.96 6.50 -6.33
N VAL A 10 -5.37 7.61 -5.88
CA VAL A 10 -5.98 8.51 -4.89
C VAL A 10 -7.31 9.07 -5.40
N HIS A 11 -7.38 9.48 -6.69
CA HIS A 11 -8.63 9.96 -7.26
C HIS A 11 -9.73 8.90 -7.25
N THR A 12 -9.40 7.66 -7.61
CA THR A 12 -10.35 6.55 -7.62
C THR A 12 -10.82 6.21 -6.21
N LEU A 13 -9.90 6.04 -5.26
CA LEU A 13 -10.24 5.73 -3.88
C LEU A 13 -11.10 6.83 -3.25
N SER A 14 -10.75 8.09 -3.48
CA SER A 14 -11.49 9.25 -2.99
C SER A 14 -12.91 9.31 -3.57
N LYS A 15 -13.04 9.09 -4.89
CA LYS A 15 -14.32 9.10 -5.61
C LYS A 15 -15.31 8.09 -5.02
N TYR A 16 -14.83 6.90 -4.66
CA TYR A 16 -15.65 5.84 -4.08
C TYR A 16 -15.66 5.82 -2.55
N ARG A 17 -14.98 6.78 -1.90
CA ARG A 17 -14.87 6.87 -0.43
C ARG A 17 -14.36 5.55 0.18
N VAL A 18 -13.36 4.96 -0.46
CA VAL A 18 -12.76 3.71 0.01
C VAL A 18 -11.94 4.00 1.27
N ASP A 19 -12.18 3.20 2.32
CA ASP A 19 -11.38 3.25 3.56
C ASP A 19 -10.21 2.26 3.51
N ILE A 20 -10.41 1.08 2.92
CA ILE A 20 -9.43 0.02 2.81
C ILE A 20 -9.51 -0.60 1.41
N THR A 21 -8.37 -0.71 0.73
CA THR A 21 -8.23 -1.48 -0.51
C THR A 21 -7.04 -2.42 -0.39
N CYS A 22 -7.20 -3.65 -0.89
CA CYS A 22 -6.11 -4.61 -1.01
C CYS A 22 -5.85 -4.90 -2.49
N LEU A 23 -4.59 -5.01 -2.86
CA LEU A 23 -4.12 -5.37 -4.19
C LEU A 23 -3.20 -6.58 -4.06
N SER A 24 -3.52 -7.64 -4.79
CA SER A 24 -2.64 -8.79 -4.98
C SER A 24 -1.73 -8.56 -6.19
N GLU A 25 -0.60 -9.27 -6.23
CA GLU A 25 0.39 -9.19 -7.31
C GLU A 25 0.94 -7.77 -7.53
N ALA A 26 1.09 -7.01 -6.44
CA ALA A 26 1.69 -5.70 -6.46
C ALA A 26 3.18 -5.82 -6.81
N LEU A 27 3.57 -5.22 -7.95
CA LEU A 27 4.96 -5.15 -8.39
C LEU A 27 5.71 -4.00 -7.68
N LEU A 28 5.71 -4.01 -6.35
CA LEU A 28 6.39 -3.03 -5.52
C LEU A 28 7.48 -3.75 -4.70
N PRO A 29 8.75 -3.36 -4.86
CA PRO A 29 9.84 -4.01 -4.16
C PRO A 29 9.82 -3.64 -2.68
N TYR A 30 10.34 -4.53 -1.83
CA TYR A 30 10.54 -4.33 -0.40
C TYR A 30 9.26 -4.22 0.45
N PHE A 31 9.47 -4.31 1.77
CA PHE A 31 8.48 -4.01 2.77
C PHE A 31 8.56 -2.52 3.13
N GLU A 32 7.59 -1.72 2.70
CA GLU A 32 7.57 -0.28 3.00
C GLU A 32 6.16 0.26 3.25
N SER A 33 6.12 1.42 3.90
CA SER A 33 4.94 2.27 4.02
C SER A 33 5.22 3.63 3.39
N GLN A 34 4.35 4.09 2.49
CA GLN A 34 4.43 5.41 1.88
C GLN A 34 3.08 6.14 1.92
N VAL A 35 3.12 7.46 2.15
CA VAL A 35 1.95 8.32 1.93
C VAL A 35 1.78 8.55 0.43
N ILE A 36 0.55 8.39 -0.06
CA ILE A 36 0.17 8.75 -1.43
C ILE A 36 -0.82 9.92 -1.39
N ILE A 37 -0.47 10.99 -2.10
CA ILE A 37 -1.24 12.22 -2.17
C ILE A 37 -1.51 12.61 -3.62
N TYR A 38 -2.68 13.19 -3.85
CA TYR A 38 -2.96 13.89 -5.08
C TYR A 38 -3.14 15.39 -4.76
N PRO A 39 -2.30 16.29 -5.29
CA PRO A 39 -2.30 17.71 -4.92
C PRO A 39 -3.66 18.42 -5.08
N GLY A 40 -4.55 17.89 -5.92
CA GLY A 40 -5.91 18.41 -6.11
C GLY A 40 -6.97 17.85 -5.16
N LEU A 41 -6.61 16.91 -4.28
CA LEU A 41 -7.51 16.28 -3.31
C LEU A 41 -6.96 16.46 -1.89
N GLN A 42 -7.81 16.89 -0.96
CA GLN A 42 -7.40 17.01 0.45
C GLN A 42 -7.22 15.65 1.14
N GLN A 43 -7.74 14.57 0.55
CA GLN A 43 -7.67 13.24 1.15
C GLN A 43 -6.29 12.62 0.94
N ARG A 44 -5.76 12.06 2.02
CA ARG A 44 -4.51 11.32 2.07
C ARG A 44 -4.79 9.84 2.22
N TYR A 45 -3.95 9.04 1.60
CA TYR A 45 -3.97 7.59 1.71
C TYR A 45 -2.58 7.07 2.06
N TRP A 46 -2.54 5.96 2.77
CA TRP A 46 -1.33 5.29 3.20
C TRP A 46 -1.23 3.97 2.46
N LEU A 47 -0.19 3.82 1.65
CA LEU A 47 0.13 2.58 0.97
C LEU A 47 1.14 1.80 1.80
N TYR A 48 0.79 0.57 2.09
CA TYR A 48 1.64 -0.46 2.67
C TYR A 48 1.87 -1.51 1.62
N HIS A 49 3.11 -1.95 1.44
CA HIS A 49 3.37 -3.10 0.58
C HIS A 49 4.42 -4.03 1.19
N CYS A 50 4.32 -5.28 0.80
CA CYS A 50 5.30 -6.32 1.05
C CYS A 50 5.50 -7.07 -0.26
N ASP A 51 6.74 -7.17 -0.71
CA ASP A 51 7.09 -8.06 -1.83
C ASP A 51 7.03 -9.53 -1.37
N ALA A 52 7.05 -10.46 -2.32
CA ALA A 52 7.41 -11.83 -2.02
C ALA A 52 8.84 -11.91 -1.49
N SER A 53 9.10 -12.90 -0.63
CA SER A 53 10.40 -13.11 0.02
C SER A 53 11.58 -13.21 -0.96
N ASP A 54 11.31 -13.66 -2.19
CA ASP A 54 12.30 -13.83 -3.23
C ASP A 54 12.74 -12.51 -3.88
N ASN A 55 12.16 -11.38 -3.46
CA ASN A 55 12.36 -10.05 -4.05
C ASN A 55 12.21 -10.06 -5.58
N SER A 56 11.41 -10.99 -6.12
CA SER A 56 11.16 -11.08 -7.56
C SER A 56 10.26 -9.95 -8.05
N GLY A 57 9.72 -9.14 -7.14
CA GLY A 57 8.64 -8.21 -7.42
C GLY A 57 7.32 -8.90 -7.74
N ARG A 58 7.25 -10.23 -7.72
CA ARG A 58 6.05 -11.01 -8.07
C ARG A 58 5.34 -11.45 -6.80
N ASN A 59 4.03 -11.60 -6.86
CA ASN A 59 3.18 -12.01 -5.73
C ASN A 59 3.20 -11.05 -4.51
N GLY A 60 3.72 -9.83 -4.67
CA GLY A 60 3.63 -8.81 -3.64
C GLY A 60 2.18 -8.46 -3.31
N VAL A 61 1.96 -7.97 -2.09
CA VAL A 61 0.66 -7.51 -1.62
C VAL A 61 0.78 -6.05 -1.25
N ALA A 62 -0.21 -5.26 -1.67
CA ALA A 62 -0.35 -3.87 -1.28
C ALA A 62 -1.68 -3.65 -0.55
N ILE A 63 -1.65 -2.91 0.55
CA ILE A 63 -2.82 -2.45 1.29
C ILE A 63 -2.79 -0.93 1.28
N ILE A 64 -3.92 -0.32 0.92
CA ILE A 64 -4.09 1.12 0.94
C ILE A 64 -5.16 1.45 1.97
N LEU A 65 -4.81 2.31 2.93
CA LEU A 65 -5.70 2.79 3.99
C LEU A 65 -6.01 4.28 3.80
N SER A 66 -7.24 4.70 4.08
CA SER A 66 -7.55 6.12 4.27
C SER A 66 -6.80 6.68 5.48
N ASP A 67 -6.57 7.99 5.52
CA ASP A 67 -5.91 8.65 6.66
C ASP A 67 -6.60 8.35 8.01
N LYS A 68 -7.93 8.23 7.98
CA LYS A 68 -8.75 7.85 9.13
C LYS A 68 -8.44 6.43 9.58
N THR A 69 -8.51 5.45 8.68
CA THR A 69 -8.26 4.05 9.00
C THR A 69 -6.79 3.79 9.37
N HIS A 70 -5.87 4.52 8.75
CA HIS A 70 -4.45 4.50 9.13
C HIS A 70 -4.26 4.88 10.61
N SER A 71 -5.01 5.85 11.13
CA SER A 71 -4.90 6.29 12.53
C SER A 71 -5.29 5.19 13.53
N ASP A 72 -6.11 4.23 13.10
CA ASP A 72 -6.51 3.07 13.89
C ASP A 72 -5.56 1.87 13.72
N LEU A 73 -4.56 1.97 12.82
CA LEU A 73 -3.58 0.91 12.61
C LEU A 73 -2.59 0.84 13.78
N ILE A 74 -2.51 -0.33 14.41
CA ILE A 74 -1.60 -0.55 15.54
C ILE A 74 -0.15 -0.67 15.05
N GLU A 75 0.09 -1.51 14.03
CA GLU A 75 1.43 -1.77 13.52
C GLU A 75 1.37 -2.38 12.11
N TRP A 76 2.33 -2.01 11.26
CA TRP A 76 2.62 -2.71 10.01
C TRP A 76 4.00 -3.36 10.15
N LYS A 77 4.02 -4.67 10.38
CA LYS A 77 5.24 -5.47 10.46
C LYS A 77 5.04 -6.84 9.82
N PRO A 78 6.10 -7.49 9.32
CA PRO A 78 6.02 -8.89 8.94
C PRO A 78 5.57 -9.72 10.16
N ALA A 79 4.68 -10.69 9.93
CA ALA A 79 4.19 -11.55 11.00
C ALA A 79 5.28 -12.49 11.56
N SER A 80 6.31 -12.80 10.77
CA SER A 80 7.56 -13.37 11.28
C SER A 80 8.72 -13.01 10.34
N ASP A 81 9.94 -12.94 10.88
CA ASP A 81 11.15 -12.81 10.06
C ASP A 81 11.25 -13.96 9.05
N HIS A 82 10.76 -15.15 9.40
CA HIS A 82 10.74 -16.32 8.53
C HIS A 82 9.82 -16.17 7.30
N MET A 83 8.68 -15.47 7.42
CA MET A 83 7.82 -15.23 6.25
C MET A 83 8.43 -14.22 5.26
N ALA A 84 9.41 -13.43 5.68
CA ALA A 84 10.18 -12.60 4.76
C ALA A 84 11.27 -13.40 4.00
N TYR A 85 11.53 -14.66 4.37
CA TYR A 85 12.58 -15.50 3.77
C TYR A 85 12.09 -16.83 3.18
N ASP A 86 10.82 -17.22 3.38
CA ASP A 86 10.35 -18.52 2.91
C ASP A 86 9.96 -18.48 1.43
N ARG A 87 10.55 -19.42 0.69
CA ARG A 87 10.83 -19.44 -0.75
C ARG A 87 9.74 -20.09 -1.59
#